data_AF-A0A661KD42-F1
#
_entry.id   AF-A0A661KD42-F1
#
_cell.length_a   1.000
_cell.length_b   1.000
_cell.length_c   1.000
_cell.angle_alpha   90.00
_cell.angle_beta   90.00
_cell.angle_gamma   90.00
#
_symmetry.space_group_name_H-M   'P 1'
#
loop_
_entity.id
_entity.type
_entity.pdbx_description
1 polymer ?
#
loop_
_entity_poly.entity_id
_entity_poly.type
_entity_poly.pdbx_seq_one_letter_code
_entity_poly.pdbx_strand_id
1 'polypeptide(L)'
;MDKRTLYILDDPSRDKHVHEYVLEGLREKGYFPIVAYFWRHQDLRSTYANKGFLTLYLNSSVKNHKGFSPRNLWKLVFLIRSMNIKI
;
A
#
# COMPACT_ATOMS: atom_id res chain seq x y z
N MET A 1 8.81 19.32 -0.46
CA MET A 1 8.77 17.97 0.14
C MET A 1 7.73 17.18 -0.62
N ASP A 2 8.12 16.05 -1.22
CA ASP A 2 7.16 15.06 -1.73
C ASP A 2 6.28 14.63 -0.56
N LYS A 3 4.97 14.92 -0.60
CA LYS A 3 4.04 14.49 0.46
C LYS A 3 3.58 13.07 0.16
N ARG A 4 4.44 12.09 0.40
CA ARG A 4 4.07 10.69 0.20
C ARG A 4 3.19 10.22 1.33
N THR A 5 2.13 9.49 0.99
CA THR A 5 1.15 9.02 1.98
C THR A 5 1.01 7.53 1.83
N LEU A 6 1.30 6.78 2.89
CA LEU A 6 1.11 5.35 2.87
C LEU A 6 -0.37 5.02 3.13
N TYR A 7 -0.98 4.30 2.19
CA TYR A 7 -2.35 3.83 2.27
C TYR A 7 -2.36 2.30 2.35
N ILE A 8 -2.77 1.75 3.48
CA ILE A 8 -2.66 0.31 3.75
C ILE A 8 -4.02 -0.36 3.53
N LEU A 9 -4.04 -1.41 2.71
CA LEU A 9 -5.18 -2.27 2.44
C LEU A 9 -4.86 -3.73 2.79
N ASP A 10 -5.91 -4.51 3.05
CA ASP A 10 -5.77 -5.92 3.41
C ASP A 10 -5.19 -6.73 2.24
N ASP A 11 -5.84 -6.70 1.08
CA ASP A 11 -5.41 -7.44 -0.10
C ASP A 11 -5.96 -6.82 -1.41
N PRO A 12 -5.38 -7.14 -2.58
CA PRO A 12 -5.75 -6.53 -3.86
C PRO A 12 -7.18 -6.83 -4.33
N SER A 13 -7.85 -7.87 -3.82
CA SER A 13 -9.26 -8.13 -4.17
C SER A 13 -10.21 -7.11 -3.55
N ARG A 14 -9.72 -6.31 -2.59
CA ARG A 14 -10.46 -5.24 -1.93
C ARG A 14 -10.26 -3.87 -2.56
N ASP A 15 -9.72 -3.80 -3.76
CA ASP A 15 -9.69 -2.57 -4.54
C ASP A 15 -11.13 -2.14 -4.87
N LYS A 16 -11.71 -1.29 -4.01
CA LYS A 16 -13.09 -0.79 -4.10
C LYS A 16 -13.10 0.67 -4.55
N HIS A 17 -14.18 1.10 -5.19
CA HIS A 17 -14.36 2.49 -5.64
C HIS A 17 -14.15 3.54 -4.55
N VAL A 18 -14.49 3.25 -3.29
CA VAL A 18 -14.26 4.19 -2.18
C VAL A 18 -12.76 4.47 -1.95
N HIS A 19 -11.90 3.47 -2.09
CA HIS A 19 -10.45 3.65 -1.95
C HIS A 19 -9.89 4.41 -3.14
N GLU A 20 -10.42 4.19 -4.34
CA GLU A 20 -10.06 4.96 -5.53
C GLU A 20 -10.32 6.45 -5.36
N TYR A 21 -11.53 6.83 -4.93
CA TYR A 21 -11.87 8.23 -4.67
C TYR A 21 -10.92 8.90 -3.66
N VAL A 22 -10.52 8.17 -2.61
CA VAL A 22 -9.54 8.65 -1.64
C VAL A 22 -8.16 8.85 -2.28
N LEU A 23 -7.69 7.88 -3.06
CA LEU A 23 -6.38 7.91 -3.71
C LEU A 23 -6.29 9.04 -4.76
N GLU A 24 -7.35 9.25 -5.53
CA GLU A 24 -7.46 10.34 -6.50
C GLU A 24 -7.51 11.70 -5.81
N GLY A 25 -8.35 11.85 -4.77
CA GLY A 25 -8.41 13.08 -3.99
C GLY A 25 -7.07 13.43 -3.33
N LEU A 26 -6.29 12.44 -2.88
CA LEU A 26 -4.93 12.65 -2.39
C LEU A 26 -4.01 13.20 -3.49
N ARG A 27 -4.04 12.61 -4.70
CA ARG A 27 -3.27 13.10 -5.85
C ARG A 27 -3.63 14.53 -6.23
N GLU A 28 -4.91 14.85 -6.30
CA GLU A 28 -5.40 16.21 -6.60
C GLU A 28 -4.91 17.25 -5.58
N LYS A 29 -4.72 16.85 -4.33
CA LYS A 29 -4.18 17.70 -3.26
C LYS A 29 -2.63 17.75 -3.23
N GLY A 30 -1.97 17.14 -4.22
CA GLY A 30 -0.50 17.12 -4.34
C GLY A 30 0.19 16.09 -3.44
N TYR A 31 -0.54 15.08 -2.96
CA TYR A 31 0.05 13.94 -2.27
C TYR A 31 0.40 12.82 -3.26
N PHE A 32 1.34 11.98 -2.87
CA PHE A 32 1.77 10.81 -3.64
C PHE A 32 1.41 9.54 -2.86
N PRO A 33 0.18 9.02 -3.01
CA PRO A 33 -0.25 7.86 -2.25
C PRO A 33 0.48 6.59 -2.72
N ILE A 34 0.96 5.83 -1.75
CA ILE A 34 1.60 4.52 -1.91
C ILE A 34 0.66 3.49 -1.32
N VAL A 35 0.18 2.55 -2.13
CA VAL A 35 -0.77 1.53 -1.66
C VAL A 35 -0.02 0.31 -1.20
N ALA A 36 -0.19 -0.13 0.05
CA ALA A 36 0.46 -1.32 0.59
C ALA A 36 -0.55 -2.41 0.95
N TYR A 37 -0.28 -3.65 0.54
CA TYR A 37 -1.15 -4.81 0.76
C TYR A 37 -0.54 -5.84 1.71
N PHE A 38 -1.36 -6.39 2.62
CA PHE A 38 -1.05 -7.61 3.38
C PHE A 38 -1.40 -8.86 2.57
N TRP A 39 -0.67 -9.03 1.46
CA TRP A 39 -0.93 -10.10 0.49
C TRP A 39 0.33 -10.94 0.23
N ARG A 40 0.18 -12.26 0.24
CA ARG A 40 1.25 -13.26 0.01
C ARG A 40 1.30 -13.82 -1.40
N HIS A 41 0.18 -13.81 -2.11
CA HIS A 41 0.08 -14.48 -3.39
C HIS A 41 0.40 -13.53 -4.55
N GLN A 42 1.09 -14.00 -5.57
CA GLN A 42 1.42 -13.15 -6.73
C GLN A 42 0.34 -13.18 -7.81
N ASP A 43 -0.71 -14.00 -7.61
CA ASP A 43 -1.69 -14.31 -8.64
C ASP A 43 -2.71 -13.18 -8.84
N LEU A 44 -2.92 -12.35 -7.80
CA LEU A 44 -3.79 -11.17 -7.83
C LEU A 44 -2.94 -9.90 -7.95
N ARG A 45 -3.03 -9.24 -9.12
CA ARG A 45 -2.45 -7.92 -9.36
C ARG A 45 -3.43 -6.83 -8.93
N SER A 46 -2.96 -5.83 -8.20
CA SER A 46 -3.76 -4.65 -7.83
C SER A 46 -4.21 -3.88 -9.07
N THR A 47 -5.48 -3.47 -9.06
CA THR A 47 -6.04 -2.55 -10.04
C THR A 47 -5.42 -1.16 -9.94
N TYR A 48 -5.01 -0.72 -8.75
CA TYR A 48 -4.32 0.56 -8.56
C TYR A 48 -2.91 0.56 -9.16
N ALA A 49 -2.21 -0.58 -9.17
CA ALA A 49 -0.95 -0.70 -9.90
C ALA A 49 -1.14 -0.40 -11.39
N ASN A 50 -2.22 -0.93 -11.98
CA ASN A 50 -2.57 -0.66 -13.39
C ASN A 50 -2.96 0.81 -13.64
N LYS A 51 -3.47 1.51 -12.61
CA LYS A 51 -3.76 2.96 -12.63
C LYS A 51 -2.54 3.83 -12.31
N GLY A 52 -1.35 3.23 -12.28
CA GLY A 52 -0.08 3.93 -12.07
C GLY A 52 0.16 4.37 -10.63
N PHE A 53 -0.54 3.81 -9.65
CA PHE A 53 -0.18 4.00 -8.24
C PHE A 53 1.00 3.10 -7.87
N LEU A 54 1.86 3.60 -6.99
CA LEU A 54 2.94 2.79 -6.43
C LEU A 54 2.34 1.78 -5.46
N THR A 55 2.44 0.49 -5.77
CA THR A 55 1.88 -0.59 -4.94
C THR A 55 2.98 -1.44 -4.30
N LEU A 56 2.82 -1.73 -3.01
CA LEU A 56 3.72 -2.57 -2.21
C LEU A 56 2.99 -3.83 -1.74
N TYR A 57 3.64 -4.99 -1.87
CA TYR A 57 3.10 -6.25 -1.35
C TYR A 57 3.96 -6.71 -0.17
N LEU A 58 3.37 -6.77 1.02
CA LEU A 58 4.09 -7.06 2.28
C LEU A 58 4.37 -8.56 2.50
N ASN A 59 3.95 -9.41 1.57
CA ASN A 59 4.14 -10.87 1.60
C ASN A 59 3.76 -11.51 2.94
N SER A 60 2.60 -11.12 3.47
CA SER A 60 2.06 -11.58 4.74
C SER A 60 0.54 -11.69 4.67
N SER A 61 -0.09 -12.48 5.55
CA SER A 61 -1.54 -12.73 5.51
C SER A 61 -2.29 -11.82 6.49
N VAL A 62 -3.47 -11.33 6.11
CA VAL A 62 -4.35 -10.50 6.98
C VAL A 62 -4.57 -11.13 8.37
N LYS A 63 -4.62 -12.47 8.47
CA LYS A 63 -4.72 -13.19 9.76
C LYS A 63 -3.52 -12.94 10.68
N ASN A 64 -2.32 -12.81 10.13
CA ASN A 64 -1.11 -12.41 10.87
C ASN A 64 -1.05 -10.89 11.14
N HIS A 65 -2.03 -10.13 10.63
CA HIS A 65 -2.16 -8.67 10.72
C HIS A 65 -3.42 -8.22 11.46
N LYS A 66 -4.20 -9.12 12.06
CA LYS A 66 -5.35 -8.77 12.94
C LYS A 66 -4.96 -7.96 14.18
N GLY A 67 -3.69 -7.57 14.33
CA GLY A 67 -3.23 -6.48 15.17
C GLY A 67 -2.05 -5.78 14.51
N PHE A 68 -1.95 -4.46 14.70
CA PHE A 68 -0.79 -3.67 14.28
C PHE A 68 0.43 -4.13 15.12
N SER A 69 1.21 -5.08 14.61
CA SER A 69 2.38 -5.61 15.33
C SER A 69 3.66 -4.84 14.98
N PRO A 70 4.55 -4.55 15.94
CA PRO A 70 5.82 -3.86 15.68
C PRO A 70 6.69 -4.55 14.61
N ARG A 71 6.70 -5.90 14.56
CA ARG A 71 7.44 -6.67 13.55
C ARG A 71 6.98 -6.36 12.12
N ASN A 72 5.70 -6.06 11.94
CA ASN A 72 5.11 -5.74 10.64
C ASN A 72 5.46 -4.32 10.21
N LEU A 73 5.52 -3.37 11.16
CA LEU A 73 6.02 -2.02 10.92
C LEU A 73 7.48 -2.06 10.46
N TRP A 74 8.32 -2.89 11.09
CA TRP A 74 9.72 -3.07 10.66
C TRP A 74 9.85 -3.62 9.24
N LYS A 75 9.02 -4.59 8.85
CA LYS A 75 9.00 -5.10 7.46
C LYS A 75 8.57 -4.03 6.46
N LEU A 76 7.55 -3.26 6.80
CA LEU A 76 7.06 -2.14 5.98
C LEU A 76 8.16 -1.09 5.81
N VAL A 77 8.80 -0.65 6.92
CA VAL A 77 9.92 0.30 6.89
C VAL A 77 11.09 -0.25 6.08
N PHE A 78 11.42 -1.54 6.22
CA PHE A 78 12.47 -2.17 5.43
C PHE A 78 12.16 -2.17 3.93
N LEU A 79 10.93 -2.53 3.54
CA LEU A 79 10.50 -2.52 2.13
C LEU A 79 10.57 -1.10 1.54
N ILE A 80 10.05 -0.11 2.26
CA ILE A 80 10.10 1.30 1.86
C ILE A 80 11.55 1.76 1.66
N ARG A 81 12.45 1.44 2.60
CA ARG A 81 13.88 1.75 2.50
C ARG A 81 14.55 1.04 1.33
N SER A 82 14.25 -0.24 1.12
CA SER A 82 14.84 -1.04 0.04
C SER A 82 14.48 -0.53 -1.36
N MET A 83 13.34 0.16 -1.49
CA MET A 83 12.87 0.73 -2.76
C MET A 83 13.36 2.16 -2.99
N ASN A 84 14.26 2.69 -2.13
CA ASN A 84 14.69 4.10 -2.13
C ASN A 84 13.51 5.10 -2.10
N ILE A 85 12.36 4.66 -1.59
CA ILE A 85 11.19 5.50 -1.41
C ILE A 85 11.42 6.28 -0.12
N LYS A 86 11.80 7.56 -0.22
CA LYS A 86 11.61 8.49 0.91
C LYS A 86 10.10 8.65 1.10
N ILE A 87 9.57 8.51 2.31
CA ILE A 87 8.16 8.83 2.63
C ILE A 87 8.15 10.12 3.41
#